data_AF-A0A7G5WGW4-F1
#
_entry.id   AF-A0A7G5WGW4-F1
#
_cell.length_a   1.000
_cell.length_b   1.000
_cell.length_c   1.000
_cell.angle_alpha   90.00
_cell.angle_beta   90.00
_cell.angle_gamma   90.00
#
_symmetry.space_group_name_H-M   'P 1'
#
loop_
_entity.id
_entity.type
_entity.pdbx_description
1 polymer ?
#
loop_
_entity_poly.entity_id
_entity_poly.type
_entity_poly.pdbx_seq_one_letter_code
_entity_poly.pdbx_strand_id
1 'polypeptide(L)'
;MRFLLLIAMSMTWVCSITGLPVDDADSSVGQLQERGILNCLFPGRPTSSTSFSRTFSTEPIGWARTLSRNPPYEQAGNSRLNYRIYERINGIGGGETVIDVAPPDGHPAIANYEIEVRRIPVATPTAAGECFRTAHLSTGSRGPATISWELDASYTYHLTISEI
;
A
#
# COMPACT_ATOMS: atom_id res chain seq x y z
N MET A 1 58.90 9.02 46.16
CA MET A 1 58.68 7.65 45.65
C MET A 1 57.76 6.92 46.61
N ARG A 2 56.46 6.86 46.30
CA ARG A 2 55.47 6.00 46.95
C ARG A 2 54.17 6.07 46.14
N PHE A 3 53.82 4.93 45.58
CA PHE A 3 52.49 4.53 45.11
C PHE A 3 51.94 5.19 43.84
N LEU A 4 52.55 4.79 42.72
CA LEU A 4 51.85 4.43 41.47
C LEU A 4 50.78 3.38 41.78
N LEU A 5 49.52 3.78 41.99
CA LEU A 5 48.35 2.90 41.91
C LEU A 5 47.06 3.72 42.08
N LEU A 6 46.68 4.49 41.07
CA LEU A 6 45.31 5.05 40.91
C LEU A 6 45.05 5.57 39.48
N ILE A 7 45.69 4.95 38.47
CA ILE A 7 45.44 5.21 37.02
C ILE A 7 45.07 3.87 36.33
N ALA A 8 44.37 2.98 37.04
CA ALA A 8 43.99 1.67 36.51
C ALA A 8 42.52 1.28 36.78
N MET A 9 41.68 2.20 37.26
CA MET A 9 40.22 1.97 37.40
C MET A 9 39.36 3.17 36.98
N SER A 10 39.80 3.93 35.97
CA SER A 10 38.94 4.91 35.29
C SER A 10 38.95 4.77 33.75
N MET A 11 39.68 3.79 33.21
CA MET A 11 39.74 3.46 31.77
C MET A 11 38.99 2.17 31.43
N THR A 12 37.76 2.01 31.95
CA THR A 12 36.82 0.96 31.49
C THR A 12 35.37 1.44 31.40
N TRP A 13 35.15 2.76 31.30
CA TRP A 13 33.85 3.34 30.92
C TRP A 13 33.87 3.99 29.53
N VAL A 14 34.84 3.60 28.70
CA VAL A 14 34.81 3.79 27.25
C VAL A 14 34.58 2.40 26.67
N CYS A 15 33.32 2.07 26.36
CA CYS A 15 32.84 0.99 25.46
C CYS A 15 31.45 0.44 25.82
N SER A 16 30.50 1.28 26.27
CA SER A 16 29.10 0.86 26.36
C SER A 16 28.18 2.08 26.22
N ILE A 17 27.25 2.01 25.26
CA ILE A 17 26.25 3.04 24.93
C ILE A 17 26.74 4.12 23.94
N THR A 18 27.43 3.70 22.87
CA THR A 18 27.14 4.24 21.54
C THR A 18 26.03 3.39 20.95
N GLY A 19 24.80 3.90 20.96
CA GLY A 19 23.63 3.19 20.45
C GLY A 19 22.31 3.80 20.85
N LEU A 20 22.27 5.08 21.22
CA LEU A 20 21.04 5.84 21.04
C LEU A 20 20.87 5.97 19.52
N PRO A 21 19.77 5.47 18.93
CA PRO A 21 19.47 5.82 17.56
C PRO A 21 19.43 7.34 17.53
N VAL A 22 20.27 7.91 16.67
CA VAL A 22 20.04 9.24 16.12
C VAL A 22 18.61 9.18 15.65
N ASP A 23 17.72 9.95 16.27
CA ASP A 23 16.43 10.24 15.66
C ASP A 23 16.79 10.86 14.32
N ASP A 24 16.76 10.02 13.27
CA ASP A 24 16.83 10.45 11.90
C ASP A 24 15.63 11.37 11.72
N ALA A 25 15.90 12.66 11.86
CA ALA A 25 15.03 13.76 11.51
C ALA A 25 14.79 13.84 9.99
N ASP A 26 14.80 12.69 9.31
CA ASP A 26 14.42 12.45 7.91
C ASP A 26 13.27 11.44 7.77
N SER A 27 12.69 10.94 8.88
CA SER A 27 11.52 10.05 8.83
C SER A 27 10.18 10.76 8.52
N SER A 28 10.18 12.07 8.26
CA SER A 28 8.93 12.83 8.05
C SER A 28 8.42 12.88 6.61
N VAL A 29 9.12 12.26 5.65
CA VAL A 29 8.64 12.10 4.26
C VAL A 29 7.90 10.76 4.05
N GLY A 30 7.77 9.92 5.08
CA GLY A 30 7.41 8.52 4.91
C GLY A 30 5.97 8.09 5.15
N GLN A 31 5.04 8.98 5.50
CA GLN A 31 3.63 8.61 5.74
C GLN A 31 2.72 9.83 5.66
N LEU A 32 1.87 9.91 4.62
CA LEU A 32 0.81 10.93 4.56
C LEU A 32 -0.46 10.51 5.32
N GLN A 33 -0.59 9.23 5.68
CA GLN A 33 -1.80 8.70 6.31
C GLN A 33 -1.48 7.90 7.57
N GLU A 34 -2.09 8.33 8.69
CA GLU A 34 -2.10 7.55 9.93
C GLU A 34 -2.86 6.23 9.71
N ARG A 35 -2.29 5.12 10.21
CA ARG A 35 -2.95 3.82 10.19
C ARG A 35 -4.29 3.91 10.93
N GLY A 36 -5.40 3.63 10.25
CA GLY A 36 -6.72 3.47 10.85
C GLY A 36 -7.79 4.48 10.43
N ILE A 37 -7.42 5.59 9.79
CA ILE A 37 -8.38 6.51 9.18
C ILE A 37 -8.44 6.22 7.68
N LEU A 38 -9.60 5.85 7.16
CA LEU A 38 -9.85 5.75 5.72
C LEU A 38 -9.97 7.15 5.12
N ASN A 39 -8.83 7.69 4.71
CA ASN A 39 -8.72 8.95 4.00
C ASN A 39 -8.10 8.70 2.62
N CYS A 40 -8.59 9.36 1.59
CA CYS A 40 -8.04 9.26 0.24
C CYS A 40 -7.51 10.65 -0.13
N LEU A 41 -6.25 10.72 -0.53
CA LEU A 41 -5.62 11.93 -1.03
C LEU A 41 -6.24 12.34 -2.37
N PHE A 42 -6.66 11.36 -3.18
CA PHE A 42 -7.26 11.58 -4.48
C PHE A 42 -8.79 11.54 -4.40
N PRO A 43 -9.52 12.37 -5.17
CA PRO A 43 -9.03 13.34 -6.16
C PRO A 43 -8.71 14.73 -5.58
N GLY A 44 -8.62 14.89 -4.25
CA GLY A 44 -8.32 16.18 -3.61
C GLY A 44 -6.96 16.75 -4.01
N ARG A 45 -5.97 15.87 -4.25
CA ARG A 45 -4.67 16.17 -4.86
C ARG A 45 -4.68 15.76 -6.34
N PRO A 46 -4.07 16.54 -7.25
CA PRO A 46 -3.89 16.09 -8.63
C PRO A 46 -2.91 14.92 -8.72
N THR A 47 -3.21 13.95 -9.60
CA THR A 47 -2.32 12.83 -9.91
C THR A 47 -1.09 13.28 -10.71
N SER A 48 0.06 12.65 -10.45
CA SER A 48 1.30 12.88 -11.21
C SER A 48 1.29 12.17 -12.57
N SER A 49 2.28 12.45 -13.43
CA SER A 49 2.46 11.75 -14.71
C SER A 49 2.85 10.27 -14.58
N THR A 50 3.32 9.86 -13.39
CA THR A 50 3.64 8.48 -13.04
C THR A 50 2.50 7.80 -12.27
N SER A 51 1.42 8.51 -11.94
CA SER A 51 0.25 7.90 -11.32
C SER A 51 -0.49 7.00 -12.31
N PHE A 52 -1.11 5.96 -11.79
CA PHE A 52 -2.02 5.11 -12.53
C PHE A 52 -3.43 5.24 -11.96
N SER A 53 -4.44 5.23 -12.83
CA SER A 53 -5.83 5.22 -12.39
C SER A 53 -6.66 4.32 -13.30
N ARG A 54 -7.56 3.54 -12.69
CA ARG A 54 -8.47 2.64 -13.40
C ARG A 54 -9.83 2.64 -12.73
N THR A 55 -10.87 2.69 -13.55
CA THR A 55 -12.25 2.46 -13.11
C THR A 55 -12.66 1.04 -13.48
N PHE A 56 -13.37 0.36 -12.58
CA PHE A 56 -13.92 -0.97 -12.84
C PHE A 56 -15.21 -1.20 -12.06
N SER A 57 -15.97 -2.20 -12.50
CA SER A 57 -17.21 -2.64 -11.84
C SER A 57 -17.11 -4.11 -11.49
N THR A 58 -17.90 -4.53 -10.52
CA THR A 58 -18.08 -5.94 -10.18
C THR A 58 -19.38 -6.41 -10.83
N GLU A 59 -19.34 -7.53 -11.56
CA GLU A 59 -20.55 -8.09 -12.15
C GLU A 59 -21.49 -8.67 -11.06
N PRO A 60 -22.79 -8.82 -11.33
CA PRO A 60 -23.71 -9.46 -10.38
C PRO A 60 -23.18 -10.84 -9.92
N ILE A 61 -23.32 -11.15 -8.63
CA ILE A 61 -22.77 -12.39 -8.03
C ILE A 61 -23.33 -13.66 -8.73
N GLY A 62 -24.56 -13.60 -9.25
CA GLY A 62 -25.18 -14.71 -9.98
C GLY A 62 -24.59 -15.00 -11.37
N TRP A 63 -23.71 -14.14 -11.89
CA TRP A 63 -23.08 -14.35 -13.20
C TRP A 63 -21.86 -15.27 -13.07
N ALA A 64 -21.77 -16.22 -14.00
CA ALA A 64 -20.69 -17.20 -14.04
C ALA A 64 -19.34 -16.53 -14.33
N ARG A 65 -18.29 -17.02 -13.65
CA ARG A 65 -16.94 -16.48 -13.73
C ARG A 65 -15.91 -17.59 -13.80
N THR A 66 -14.85 -17.36 -14.55
CA THR A 66 -13.68 -18.23 -14.54
C THR A 66 -12.68 -17.68 -13.53
N LEU A 67 -12.50 -18.39 -12.43
CA LEU A 67 -11.61 -17.96 -11.35
C LEU A 67 -10.24 -18.60 -11.49
N SER A 68 -9.19 -17.80 -11.30
CA SER A 68 -7.82 -18.27 -11.20
C SER A 68 -7.29 -17.99 -9.80
N ARG A 69 -6.51 -18.93 -9.24
CA ARG A 69 -5.76 -18.69 -8.00
C ARG A 69 -4.62 -17.71 -8.20
N ASN A 70 -4.13 -17.58 -9.44
CA ASN A 70 -3.03 -16.72 -9.80
C ASN A 70 -3.31 -16.03 -11.15
N PRO A 71 -4.27 -15.09 -11.20
CA PRO A 71 -4.51 -14.32 -12.40
C PRO A 71 -3.28 -13.47 -12.73
N PRO A 72 -3.04 -13.19 -14.02
CA PRO A 72 -1.86 -12.48 -14.48
C PRO A 72 -1.82 -11.05 -13.95
N TYR A 73 -0.61 -10.56 -13.73
CA TYR A 73 -0.37 -9.14 -13.49
C TYR A 73 -0.35 -8.36 -14.81
N GLU A 74 -0.87 -7.15 -14.78
CA GLU A 74 -0.79 -6.15 -15.85
C GLU A 74 0.09 -4.98 -15.40
N GLN A 75 0.72 -4.28 -16.34
CA GLN A 75 1.49 -3.07 -16.03
C GLN A 75 0.54 -1.93 -15.62
N ALA A 76 0.80 -1.30 -14.48
CA ALA A 76 0.03 -0.15 -13.97
C ALA A 76 0.48 1.16 -14.64
N GLY A 77 0.24 1.28 -15.95
CA GLY A 77 0.61 2.46 -16.74
C GLY A 77 2.09 2.84 -16.56
N ASN A 78 2.35 4.10 -16.23
CA ASN A 78 3.71 4.64 -16.06
C ASN A 78 4.25 4.56 -14.62
N SER A 79 3.53 3.91 -13.70
CA SER A 79 3.89 3.87 -12.27
C SER A 79 5.12 3.00 -11.94
N ARG A 80 5.63 2.27 -12.94
CA ARG A 80 6.70 1.25 -12.77
C ARG A 80 6.28 0.07 -11.89
N LEU A 81 5.00 -0.03 -11.55
CA LEU A 81 4.43 -1.14 -10.82
C LEU A 81 3.56 -2.00 -11.74
N ASN A 82 3.29 -3.22 -11.27
CA ASN A 82 2.28 -4.09 -11.84
C ASN A 82 1.10 -4.18 -10.86
N TYR A 83 -0.09 -4.45 -11.41
CA TYR A 83 -1.30 -4.66 -10.63
C TYR A 83 -2.12 -5.79 -11.23
N ARG A 84 -3.02 -6.34 -10.42
CA ARG A 84 -4.10 -7.21 -10.90
C ARG A 84 -5.34 -6.98 -10.06
N ILE A 85 -6.49 -7.08 -10.71
CA ILE A 85 -7.80 -7.00 -10.09
C ILE A 85 -8.50 -8.31 -10.42
N TYR A 86 -8.92 -9.05 -9.42
CA TYR A 86 -9.52 -10.35 -9.62
C TYR A 86 -10.48 -10.69 -8.51
N GLU A 87 -11.22 -11.78 -8.71
CA GLU A 87 -12.13 -12.29 -7.71
C GLU A 87 -11.60 -13.60 -7.11
N ARG A 88 -11.82 -13.77 -5.81
CA ARG A 88 -11.48 -15.00 -5.08
C ARG A 88 -12.72 -15.49 -4.32
N ILE A 89 -13.06 -16.77 -4.45
CA ILE A 89 -14.13 -17.38 -3.66
C ILE A 89 -13.57 -17.95 -2.35
N ASN A 90 -14.20 -17.60 -1.24
CA ASN A 90 -13.90 -18.12 0.09
C ASN A 90 -15.04 -19.09 0.52
N GLY A 91 -14.96 -20.34 0.07
CA GLY A 91 -15.89 -21.40 0.49
C GLY A 91 -17.32 -21.24 -0.03
N ILE A 92 -18.32 -21.64 0.77
CA ILE A 92 -19.68 -21.97 0.33
C ILE A 92 -20.58 -20.72 0.10
N GLY A 93 -20.18 -19.51 0.50
CA GLY A 93 -21.13 -18.38 0.55
C GLY A 93 -20.65 -17.00 0.11
N GLY A 94 -19.38 -16.83 -0.28
CA GLY A 94 -18.87 -15.48 -0.54
C GLY A 94 -17.70 -15.42 -1.51
N GLY A 95 -17.68 -14.38 -2.31
CA GLY A 95 -16.54 -13.97 -3.11
C GLY A 95 -15.99 -12.64 -2.62
N GLU A 96 -14.71 -12.41 -2.89
CA GLU A 96 -14.03 -11.15 -2.65
C GLU A 96 -13.50 -10.59 -3.96
N THR A 97 -13.61 -9.27 -4.14
CA THR A 97 -12.73 -8.55 -5.05
C THR A 97 -11.38 -8.36 -4.36
N VAL A 98 -10.30 -8.64 -5.08
CA VAL A 98 -8.93 -8.52 -4.61
C VAL A 98 -8.14 -7.67 -5.60
N ILE A 99 -7.38 -6.72 -5.07
CA ILE A 99 -6.39 -5.94 -5.81
C ILE A 99 -5.04 -6.23 -5.21
N ASP A 100 -4.10 -6.66 -6.04
CA ASP A 100 -2.69 -6.74 -5.68
C ASP A 100 -1.90 -5.73 -6.50
N VAL A 101 -0.97 -5.05 -5.84
CA VAL A 101 0.01 -4.16 -6.48
C VAL A 101 1.41 -4.56 -6.03
N ALA A 102 2.31 -4.76 -7.00
CA ALA A 102 3.67 -5.20 -6.72
C ALA A 102 4.66 -4.60 -7.72
N PRO A 103 5.94 -4.43 -7.34
CA PRO A 103 6.99 -4.15 -8.31
C PRO A 103 7.17 -5.34 -9.30
N PRO A 104 7.67 -5.08 -10.52
CA PRO A 104 7.90 -6.12 -11.51
C PRO A 104 9.03 -7.07 -11.10
N ASP A 105 8.98 -8.30 -11.61
CA ASP A 105 10.08 -9.29 -11.62
C ASP A 105 10.75 -9.59 -10.26
N GLY A 106 10.03 -9.38 -9.15
CA GLY A 106 10.53 -9.61 -7.80
C GLY A 106 11.48 -8.51 -7.29
N HIS A 107 11.58 -7.40 -8.00
CA HIS A 107 12.31 -6.22 -7.54
C HIS A 107 11.66 -5.63 -6.28
N PRO A 108 12.45 -4.95 -5.42
CA PRO A 108 11.89 -4.13 -4.36
C PRO A 108 11.28 -2.84 -4.94
N ALA A 109 10.27 -2.30 -4.25
CA ALA A 109 9.73 -0.98 -4.53
C ALA A 109 10.84 0.08 -4.36
N ILE A 110 10.98 0.96 -5.33
CA ILE A 110 12.02 2.00 -5.35
C ILE A 110 11.60 3.30 -4.65
N ALA A 111 10.31 3.42 -4.35
CA ALA A 111 9.70 4.55 -3.68
C ALA A 111 8.52 4.06 -2.82
N ASN A 112 7.93 4.98 -2.06
CA ASN A 112 6.70 4.75 -1.35
C ASN A 112 5.53 5.00 -2.29
N TYR A 113 4.53 4.12 -2.29
CA TYR A 113 3.35 4.26 -3.13
C TYR A 113 2.08 4.14 -2.30
N GLU A 114 1.18 5.10 -2.48
CA GLU A 114 -0.18 5.07 -1.96
C GLU A 114 -1.10 4.40 -2.99
N ILE A 115 -1.94 3.49 -2.52
CA ILE A 115 -2.90 2.74 -3.33
C ILE A 115 -4.28 2.99 -2.74
N GLU A 116 -5.11 3.70 -3.48
CA GLU A 116 -6.43 4.14 -3.02
C GLU A 116 -7.53 3.54 -3.89
N VAL A 117 -8.59 3.08 -3.23
CA VAL A 117 -9.83 2.66 -3.88
C VAL A 117 -10.95 3.52 -3.33
N ARG A 118 -11.64 4.19 -4.25
CA ARG A 118 -12.90 4.89 -3.98
C ARG A 118 -14.04 4.09 -4.59
N ARG A 119 -15.24 4.23 -4.02
CA ARG A 119 -16.45 3.64 -4.60
C ARG A 119 -17.57 4.65 -4.76
N ILE A 120 -18.33 4.53 -5.84
CA ILE A 120 -19.48 5.38 -6.18
C ILE A 120 -20.69 4.47 -6.40
N PRO A 121 -21.83 4.68 -5.73
CA PRO A 121 -23.01 3.87 -5.97
C PRO A 121 -23.47 3.98 -7.44
N VAL A 122 -23.71 2.86 -8.10
CA VAL A 122 -24.15 2.79 -9.51
C VAL A 122 -25.49 3.50 -9.71
N ALA A 123 -26.38 3.46 -8.71
CA ALA A 123 -27.67 4.15 -8.74
C ALA A 123 -27.53 5.68 -8.72
N THR A 124 -26.39 6.21 -8.28
CA THR A 124 -26.11 7.65 -8.18
C THR A 124 -24.71 7.95 -8.73
N PRO A 125 -24.48 7.84 -10.05
CA PRO A 125 -23.14 7.91 -10.65
C PRO A 125 -22.50 9.29 -10.54
N THR A 126 -23.27 10.33 -10.22
CA THR A 126 -22.80 11.70 -9.98
C THR A 126 -22.48 11.98 -8.51
N ALA A 127 -22.64 11.01 -7.61
CA ALA A 127 -22.27 11.16 -6.22
C ALA A 127 -20.76 11.42 -6.09
N ALA A 128 -20.37 12.15 -5.04
CA ALA A 128 -18.97 12.51 -4.82
C ALA A 128 -18.04 11.29 -4.71
N GLY A 129 -18.59 10.13 -4.33
CA GLY A 129 -17.84 8.90 -4.03
C GLY A 129 -17.17 8.97 -2.67
N GLU A 130 -17.00 7.81 -2.05
CA GLU A 130 -16.31 7.71 -0.76
C GLU A 130 -14.95 7.03 -0.89
N CYS A 131 -14.02 7.41 -0.02
CA CYS A 131 -12.81 6.63 0.17
C CYS A 131 -13.19 5.29 0.80
N PHE A 132 -12.82 4.19 0.15
CA PHE A 132 -13.30 2.88 0.54
C PHE A 132 -12.21 2.01 1.15
N ARG A 133 -11.06 1.92 0.49
CA ARG A 133 -9.91 1.15 0.96
C ARG A 133 -8.62 1.84 0.55
N THR A 134 -7.60 1.75 1.39
CA THR A 134 -6.24 2.17 1.06
C THR A 134 -5.23 1.09 1.44
N ALA A 135 -4.09 1.09 0.76
CA ALA A 135 -2.93 0.29 1.09
C ALA A 135 -1.66 1.03 0.71
N HIS A 136 -0.56 0.63 1.36
CA HIS A 136 0.74 1.24 1.15
C HIS A 136 1.75 0.21 0.65
N LEU A 137 2.55 0.58 -0.34
CA LEU A 137 3.71 -0.19 -0.78
C LEU A 137 4.98 0.61 -0.43
N SER A 138 5.65 0.23 0.64
CA SER A 138 6.83 0.95 1.14
C SER A 138 8.08 0.67 0.31
N THR A 139 8.98 1.65 0.25
CA THR A 139 10.33 1.48 -0.33
C THR A 139 11.03 0.24 0.25
N GLY A 140 11.65 -0.56 -0.62
CA GLY A 140 12.33 -1.81 -0.24
C GLY A 140 11.42 -3.05 -0.16
N SER A 141 10.09 -2.87 -0.07
CA SER A 141 9.15 -3.99 -0.03
C SER A 141 9.01 -4.67 -1.40
N ARG A 142 8.77 -5.99 -1.41
CA ARG A 142 8.57 -6.75 -2.66
C ARG A 142 7.10 -6.95 -3.02
N GLY A 143 6.19 -6.44 -2.20
CA GLY A 143 4.75 -6.64 -2.34
C GLY A 143 4.30 -8.11 -2.19
N PRO A 144 3.05 -8.41 -2.58
CA PRO A 144 2.06 -7.43 -3.01
C PRO A 144 1.54 -6.58 -1.83
N ALA A 145 1.23 -5.32 -2.11
CA ALA A 145 0.27 -4.58 -1.30
C ALA A 145 -1.13 -5.02 -1.75
N THR A 146 -1.90 -5.60 -0.83
CA THR A 146 -3.18 -6.24 -1.15
C THR A 146 -4.34 -5.49 -0.49
N ILE A 147 -5.38 -5.24 -1.29
CA ILE A 147 -6.68 -4.74 -0.82
C ILE A 147 -7.74 -5.77 -1.20
N SER A 148 -8.66 -6.08 -0.29
CA SER A 148 -9.83 -6.91 -0.61
C SER A 148 -11.10 -6.48 0.09
N TRP A 149 -12.23 -6.84 -0.51
CA TRP A 149 -13.58 -6.64 0.02
C TRP A 149 -14.56 -7.64 -0.60
N GLU A 150 -15.73 -7.82 0.01
CA GLU A 150 -16.80 -8.68 -0.51
C GLU A 150 -17.31 -8.19 -1.87
N LEU A 151 -17.69 -9.11 -2.76
CA LEU A 151 -18.25 -8.75 -4.06
C LEU A 151 -19.50 -7.88 -3.90
N ASP A 152 -19.46 -6.68 -4.48
CA ASP A 152 -20.58 -5.76 -4.46
C ASP A 152 -20.70 -5.04 -5.82
N ALA A 153 -21.73 -5.42 -6.57
CA ALA A 153 -22.05 -4.90 -7.88
C ALA A 153 -22.84 -3.57 -7.83
N SER A 154 -23.21 -3.09 -6.64
CA SER A 154 -23.94 -1.83 -6.47
C SER A 154 -23.05 -0.60 -6.55
N TYR A 155 -21.73 -0.78 -6.69
CA TYR A 155 -20.74 0.29 -6.81
C TYR A 155 -19.86 0.15 -8.06
N THR A 156 -19.45 1.30 -8.57
CA THR A 156 -18.28 1.46 -9.44
C THR A 156 -17.08 1.82 -8.58
N TYR A 157 -15.94 1.18 -8.84
CA TYR A 157 -14.71 1.37 -8.09
C TYR A 157 -13.69 2.16 -8.91
N HIS A 158 -12.96 3.04 -8.24
CA HIS A 158 -11.90 3.87 -8.81
C HIS A 158 -10.61 3.60 -8.05
N LEU A 159 -9.67 2.92 -8.71
CA LEU A 159 -8.32 2.64 -8.23
C LEU A 159 -7.39 3.79 -8.64
N THR A 160 -6.58 4.26 -7.71
CA THR A 160 -5.45 5.16 -7.96
C THR A 160 -4.19 4.58 -7.31
N ILE A 161 -3.08 4.55 -8.04
CA ILE A 161 -1.75 4.16 -7.56
C ILE A 161 -0.82 5.35 -7.82
N SER A 162 -0.22 5.91 -6.78
CA SER A 162 0.68 7.06 -6.92
C SER A 162 1.88 6.92 -6.01
N GLU A 163 3.05 7.31 -6.52
CA GLU A 163 4.23 7.59 -5.70
C GLU A 163 3.95 8.78 -4.78
N ILE A 164 4.46 8.74 -3.53
CA ILE A 164 4.32 9.81 -2.53
C ILE A 164 5.66 10.34 -2.03
#